data_AF-R6MZM6-F1
#
_entry.id   AF-R6MZM6-F1
#
_cell.length_a   1.000
_cell.length_b   1.000
_cell.length_c   1.000
_cell.angle_alpha   90.00
_cell.angle_beta   90.00
_cell.angle_gamma   90.00
#
_symmetry.space_group_name_H-M   'P 1'
#
loop_
_entity.id
_entity.type
_entity.pdbx_description
1 polymer ?
#
loop_
_entity_poly.entity_id
_entity_poly.type
_entity_poly.pdbx_seq_one_letter_code
_entity_poly.pdbx_strand_id
1 'polypeptide(L)'
;MKNTYIPIEVNKQNKVKTWYLDVTNLGLEELISLKNELNGVSVSCLDAIIYDRTCSSAFMHQIRKERKQTGKRKIQKKIRRR
;
A
#
# COMPACT_ATOMS: atom_id res chain seq x y z
N MET A 1 -7.36 -17.79 -2.98
CA MET A 1 -7.52 -16.42 -3.49
C MET A 1 -7.21 -15.46 -2.35
N LYS A 2 -6.42 -14.41 -2.57
CA LYS A 2 -6.18 -13.39 -1.54
C LYS A 2 -7.41 -12.50 -1.48
N ASN A 3 -7.95 -12.26 -0.28
CA ASN A 3 -9.16 -11.48 -0.12
C ASN A 3 -8.81 -9.99 -0.28
N THR A 4 -9.24 -9.39 -1.38
CA THR A 4 -8.96 -8.00 -1.76
C THR A 4 -10.21 -7.11 -1.63
N TYR A 5 -11.25 -7.60 -0.96
CA TYR A 5 -12.47 -6.86 -0.71
C TYR A 5 -12.47 -6.26 0.68
N ILE A 6 -12.83 -4.99 0.77
CA ILE A 6 -12.83 -4.22 2.02
C ILE A 6 -14.26 -3.79 2.34
N PRO A 7 -14.77 -4.06 3.55
CA PRO A 7 -16.08 -3.58 3.95
C PRO A 7 -16.02 -2.06 4.16
N ILE A 8 -17.01 -1.36 3.62
CA ILE A 8 -17.21 0.08 3.78
C ILE A 8 -18.64 0.33 4.22
N GLU A 9 -18.81 1.13 5.25
CA GLU A 9 -20.13 1.58 5.70
C GLU A 9 -20.58 2.77 4.88
N VAL A 10 -21.70 2.61 4.18
CA VAL A 10 -22.32 3.67 3.38
C VAL A 10 -23.65 4.04 4.01
N ASN A 11 -23.78 5.30 4.42
CA ASN A 11 -25.04 5.82 4.93
C ASN A 11 -25.92 6.26 3.76
N LYS A 12 -26.98 5.52 3.47
CA LYS A 12 -27.94 5.85 2.41
C LYS A 12 -29.33 5.92 3.01
N GLN A 13 -29.95 7.10 2.95
CA GLN A 13 -31.32 7.34 3.42
C GLN A 13 -31.54 6.87 4.88
N ASN A 14 -30.69 7.31 5.82
CA ASN A 14 -30.74 6.93 7.24
C ASN A 14 -30.58 5.43 7.54
N LYS A 15 -30.12 4.63 6.57
CA LYS A 15 -29.76 3.22 6.78
C LYS A 15 -28.29 3.03 6.47
N VAL A 16 -27.55 2.53 7.47
CA VAL A 16 -26.18 2.07 7.28
C VAL A 16 -26.23 0.76 6.51
N LYS A 17 -25.57 0.72 5.35
CA LYS A 17 -25.37 -0.50 4.56
C LYS A 17 -23.88 -0.77 4.43
N THR A 18 -23.49 -2.03 4.58
CA THR A 18 -22.12 -2.47 4.32
C THR A 18 -21.96 -2.81 2.85
N TRP A 19 -21.06 -2.12 2.16
CA TRP A 19 -20.65 -2.42 0.79
C TRP A 19 -19.23 -3.00 0.81
N TYR A 20 -18.85 -3.71 -0.24
CA TYR A 20 -17.50 -4.27 -0.37
C TYR A 20 -16.80 -3.62 -1.55
N LEU A 21 -15.67 -2.96 -1.29
CA LEU A 21 -14.84 -2.34 -2.31
C LEU A 21 -13.73 -3.30 -2.73
N ASP A 22 -13.60 -3.52 -4.03
CA ASP A 22 -12.48 -4.27 -4.62
C ASP A 22 -11.25 -3.38 -4.73
N VAL A 23 -10.15 -3.77 -4.08
CA VAL A 23 -8.89 -3.03 -4.12
C VAL A 23 -7.78 -3.77 -4.87
N THR A 24 -8.13 -4.82 -5.63
CA THR A 24 -7.15 -5.68 -6.33
C THR A 24 -6.19 -4.89 -7.21
N ASN A 25 -6.71 -3.88 -7.91
CA ASN A 25 -5.94 -3.09 -8.88
C ASN A 25 -5.35 -1.78 -8.31
N LEU A 26 -5.64 -1.44 -7.04
CA LEU A 26 -5.10 -0.21 -6.45
C LEU A 26 -3.59 -0.34 -6.20
N GLY A 27 -2.86 0.75 -6.32
CA GLY A 27 -1.45 0.85 -5.92
C GLY A 27 -1.26 0.94 -4.40
N LEU A 28 -0.02 0.81 -3.92
CA LEU A 28 0.29 0.98 -2.49
C LEU A 28 -0.04 2.39 -1.99
N GLU A 29 0.27 3.42 -2.77
CA GLU A 29 -0.04 4.81 -2.42
C GLU A 29 -1.55 5.05 -2.34
N GLU A 30 -2.31 4.50 -3.30
CA GLU A 30 -3.77 4.59 -3.32
C GLU A 30 -4.39 3.90 -2.10
N LEU A 31 -3.89 2.72 -1.70
CA LEU A 31 -4.33 2.05 -0.47
C LEU A 31 -4.07 2.87 0.79
N ILE A 32 -2.91 3.55 0.87
CA ILE A 32 -2.56 4.42 1.99
C ILE A 32 -3.48 5.64 2.03
N SER A 33 -3.77 6.25 0.89
CA SER A 33 -4.72 7.36 0.81
C SER A 33 -6.13 6.92 1.21
N LEU A 34 -6.59 5.76 0.72
CA LEU A 34 -7.90 5.19 1.06
C LEU A 34 -8.02 4.90 2.57
N LYS A 35 -6.92 4.51 3.22
CA LYS A 35 -6.86 4.31 4.67
C LYS A 35 -7.15 5.59 5.45
N ASN A 36 -6.72 6.75 4.96
CA ASN A 36 -6.95 8.02 5.65
C ASN A 36 -8.40 8.51 5.52
N GLU A 37 -9.12 8.06 4.50
CA GLU A 37 -10.52 8.42 4.25
C GLU A 37 -11.51 7.48 4.94
N LEU A 38 -11.09 6.24 5.24
CA LEU A 38 -11.91 5.23 5.87
C LEU A 38 -11.64 5.12 7.38
N ASN A 39 -12.66 4.69 8.13
CA ASN A 39 -12.57 4.45 9.56
C ASN A 39 -13.06 3.04 9.92
N GLY A 40 -12.72 2.58 11.14
CA GLY A 40 -13.23 1.33 11.71
C GLY A 40 -12.65 0.06 11.06
N VAL A 41 -13.50 -0.95 10.86
CA VAL A 41 -13.11 -2.29 10.39
C VAL A 41 -12.40 -2.24 9.03
N SER A 42 -12.80 -1.31 8.17
CA SER A 42 -12.20 -1.02 6.86
C SER A 42 -10.69 -0.79 6.93
N VAL A 43 -10.22 -0.08 7.97
CA VAL A 43 -8.80 0.28 8.19
C VAL A 43 -7.98 -0.96 8.51
N SER A 44 -8.51 -1.85 9.36
CA SER A 44 -7.82 -3.09 9.73
C SER A 44 -7.66 -4.04 8.54
N CYS A 45 -8.69 -4.10 7.67
CA CYS A 45 -8.59 -4.86 6.42
C CYS A 45 -7.57 -4.26 5.45
N LEU A 46 -7.52 -2.92 5.31
CA LEU A 46 -6.50 -2.23 4.52
C LEU A 46 -5.09 -2.50 5.03
N ASP A 47 -4.87 -2.46 6.34
CA ASP A 47 -3.56 -2.72 6.94
C ASP A 47 -3.05 -4.12 6.63
N ALA A 48 -3.93 -5.14 6.68
CA ALA A 48 -3.57 -6.49 6.30
C ALA A 48 -3.18 -6.61 4.80
N ILE A 49 -3.89 -5.92 3.92
CA ILE A 49 -3.61 -5.92 2.47
C ILE A 49 -2.31 -5.17 2.16
N ILE A 50 -2.08 -4.01 2.80
CA ILE A 50 -0.85 -3.23 2.67
C ILE A 50 0.33 -4.06 3.18
N TYR A 51 0.18 -4.72 4.33
CA TYR A 51 1.21 -5.60 4.89
C TYR A 51 1.56 -6.74 3.93
N ASP A 52 0.56 -7.46 3.41
CA ASP A 52 0.78 -8.55 2.47
C ASP A 52 1.50 -8.09 1.18
N ARG A 53 1.17 -6.90 0.67
CA ARG A 53 1.82 -6.30 -0.51
C ARG A 53 3.24 -5.84 -0.24
N THR A 54 3.51 -5.28 0.94
CA THR A 54 4.85 -4.82 1.32
C THR A 54 5.77 -5.97 1.76
N CYS A 55 5.22 -7.04 2.31
CA CYS A 55 5.97 -8.26 2.63
C CYS A 55 6.15 -9.20 1.43
N SER A 56 5.55 -8.88 0.29
CA SER A 56 5.79 -9.61 -0.96
C SER A 56 7.28 -9.61 -1.31
N SER A 57 7.80 -10.79 -1.67
CA SER A 57 9.20 -10.96 -2.09
C SER A 57 9.57 -10.02 -3.24
N ALA A 58 8.64 -9.78 -4.17
CA ALA A 58 8.83 -8.86 -5.30
C ALA A 58 9.08 -7.42 -4.84
N PHE A 59 8.27 -6.93 -3.89
CA PHE A 59 8.43 -5.59 -3.31
C PHE A 59 9.76 -5.47 -2.56
N MET A 60 10.10 -6.45 -1.72
CA MET A 60 11.38 -6.49 -1.01
C MET A 60 12.59 -6.52 -1.96
N HIS A 61 12.47 -7.23 -3.09
CA HIS A 61 13.48 -7.23 -4.15
C HIS A 61 13.63 -5.87 -4.82
N GLN A 62 12.53 -5.16 -5.08
CA GLN A 62 12.53 -3.83 -5.65
C GLN A 62 13.22 -2.82 -4.71
N ILE A 63 12.85 -2.79 -3.43
CA ILE A 63 13.48 -1.94 -2.41
C ILE A 63 14.99 -2.21 -2.31
N ARG A 64 15.41 -3.48 -2.36
CA ARG A 64 16.84 -3.85 -2.38
C ARG A 64 17.56 -3.33 -3.63
N LYS A 65 16.94 -3.39 -4.81
CA LYS A 65 17.52 -2.84 -6.06
C LYS A 65 17.68 -1.32 -5.98
N GLU A 66 16.66 -0.61 -5.50
CA GLU A 66 16.70 0.86 -5.34
C GLU A 66 17.78 1.30 -4.34
N ARG A 67 17.91 0.60 -3.20
CA ARG A 67 18.98 0.85 -2.21
C ARG A 67 20.38 0.63 -2.80
N LYS A 68 20.56 -0.42 -3.62
CA LYS A 68 21.84 -0.66 -4.33
C LYS A 68 22.15 0.45 -5.34
N GLN A 69 21.15 0.94 -6.08
CA GLN A 69 21.34 2.05 -7.02
C GLN A 69 21.68 3.37 -6.32
N THR A 70 20.98 3.72 -5.24
CA THR A 70 21.27 4.93 -4.46
C THR A 70 22.65 4.88 -3.79
N GLY A 71 23.06 3.72 -3.27
CA GLY A 71 24.41 3.50 -2.76
C GLY A 71 25.49 3.72 -3.82
N LYS A 72 25.31 3.16 -5.03
CA LYS A 72 26.21 3.38 -6.17
C LYS A 72 26.31 4.86 -6.56
N ARG A 73 25.18 5.58 -6.63
CA ARG A 73 25.16 7.04 -6.91
C ARG A 73 25.91 7.84 -5.84
N LYS A 74 25.78 7.50 -4.56
CA LYS A 74 26.52 8.16 -3.46
C LYS A 74 28.04 7.93 -3.58
N ILE A 75 28.47 6.71 -3.89
CA ILE A 75 29.89 6.37 -4.11
C ILE A 75 30.45 7.13 -5.32
N GLN A 76 29.72 7.15 -6.43
CA GLN A 76 30.14 7.85 -7.65
C GLN A 76 30.30 9.37 -7.43
N LYS A 77 29.38 10.01 -6.69
CA LYS A 77 29.52 11.42 -6.27
C LYS A 77 30.73 11.67 -5.36
N LYS A 78 31.11 10.71 -4.52
CA LYS A 78 32.29 10.82 -3.64
C LYS A 78 33.60 10.72 -4.43
N ILE A 79 33.63 9.88 -5.47
CA ILE A 79 34.80 9.71 -6.35
C ILE A 79 35.00 10.91 -7.27
N ARG A 80 33.93 11.57 -7.72
CA ARG A 80 33.98 12.71 -8.66
C ARG A 80 34.38 14.07 -8.06
N ARG A 81 34.67 14.15 -6.76
CA ARG A 81 35.11 15.38 -6.05
C ARG A 81 36.64 15.53 -6.05
N ARG A 82 37.30 15.32 -7.19
CA ARG A 82 38.73 15.60 -7.38
C ARG A 82 38.91 16.42 -8.64
#